data_AF-A0A1M5SKZ9-F1
#
_entry.id   AF-A0A1M5SKZ9-F1
#
_cell.length_a   1.000
_cell.length_b   1.000
_cell.length_c   1.000
_cell.angle_alpha   90.00
_cell.angle_beta   90.00
_cell.angle_gamma   90.00
#
_symmetry.space_group_name_H-M   'P 1'
#
loop_
_entity.id
_entity.type
_entity.pdbx_description
1 polymer ?
#
loop_
_entity_poly.entity_id
_entity_poly.type
_entity_poly.pdbx_seq_one_letter_code
_entity_poly.pdbx_strand_id
1 'polypeptide(L)' 'MEEKILKIINNVRENNQLAPLLKLDESDDLRNDIGLNSFDLAELTVCIEDEFDIDIFENGLVNTVGEIYKKLAE' A
#
# COMPACT_ATOMS: atom_id res chain seq x y z
N MET A 1 -11.20 -2.84 -6.53
CA MET A 1 -10.40 -2.75 -5.30
C MET A 1 -8.96 -2.36 -5.61
N GLU A 2 -8.34 -2.98 -6.61
CA GLU A 2 -6.97 -2.63 -7.06
C GLU A 2 -6.79 -1.15 -7.41
N GLU A 3 -7.74 -0.51 -8.09
CA GLU A 3 -7.65 0.92 -8.44
C GLU A 3 -7.62 1.85 -7.22
N LYS A 4 -8.33 1.51 -6.13
CA LYS A 4 -8.31 2.31 -4.89
C LYS A 4 -6.95 2.18 -4.20
N ILE A 5 -6.41 0.97 -4.11
CA ILE A 5 -5.07 0.74 -3.55
C ILE A 5 -3.98 1.39 -4.38
N LEU A 6 -4.11 1.34 -5.71
CA LEU A 6 -3.24 2.07 -6.61
C LEU A 6 -3.27 3.57 -6.33
N LYS A 7 -4.47 4.15 -6.12
CA LYS A 7 -4.60 5.56 -5.74
C LYS A 7 -3.95 5.86 -4.39
N ILE A 8 -4.18 5.03 -3.38
CA ILE A 8 -3.59 5.22 -2.05
C ILE A 8 -2.07 5.15 -2.11
N ILE A 9 -1.51 4.11 -2.74
CA ILE A 9 -0.05 3.99 -2.94
C ILE A 9 0.49 5.17 -3.74
N ASN A 10 -0.20 5.59 -4.79
CA ASN A 10 0.22 6.75 -5.57
C ASN A 10 0.18 8.06 -4.79
N ASN A 11 -0.77 8.21 -3.85
CA ASN A 11 -0.86 9.39 -3.00
C ASN A 11 0.35 9.45 -2.04
N VAL A 12 0.67 8.33 -1.37
CA VAL A 12 1.87 8.21 -0.53
C VAL A 12 3.15 8.44 -1.35
N ARG A 13 3.22 7.90 -2.57
CA ARG A 13 4.34 8.13 -3.49
C ARG A 13 4.46 9.60 -3.90
N GLU A 14 3.37 10.26 -4.23
CA GLU A 14 3.34 11.67 -4.60
C GLU A 14 3.83 12.56 -3.44
N ASN A 15 3.42 12.24 -2.20
CA ASN A 15 3.95 12.86 -0.99
C ASN A 15 5.47 12.70 -0.86
N ASN A 16 6.01 11.56 -1.30
CA ASN A 16 7.44 11.30 -1.36
C ASN A 16 8.14 11.83 -2.62
N GLN A 17 7.46 12.62 -3.44
CA GLN A 17 7.96 13.12 -4.73
C GLN A 17 8.37 11.99 -5.71
N LEU A 18 7.79 10.80 -5.53
CA LEU A 18 7.97 9.64 -6.41
C LEU A 18 6.95 9.67 -7.55
N ALA A 19 7.31 9.05 -8.67
CA ALA A 19 6.39 8.92 -9.80
C ALA A 19 5.20 8.01 -9.44
N PRO A 20 3.98 8.33 -9.89
CA PRO A 20 2.85 7.42 -9.71
C PRO A 20 3.04 6.14 -10.52
N LEU A 21 2.57 5.02 -9.97
CA LEU A 21 2.48 3.73 -10.63
C LEU A 21 1.23 3.69 -11.51
N LEU A 22 1.39 3.05 -12.66
CA LEU A 22 0.29 2.76 -13.58
C LEU A 22 -0.46 1.48 -13.19
N LYS A 23 0.27 0.52 -12.62
CA LYS A 23 -0.26 -0.74 -12.12
C LYS A 23 0.57 -1.20 -10.91
N LEU A 24 -0.04 -2.02 -10.07
CA LEU A 24 0.63 -2.75 -9.01
C LEU A 24 0.57 -4.23 -9.34
N ASP A 25 1.67 -4.92 -9.14
CA ASP A 25 1.76 -6.37 -9.22
C ASP A 25 1.76 -6.96 -7.81
N GLU A 26 1.12 -8.11 -7.60
CA GLU A 26 1.08 -8.76 -6.29
C GLU A 26 2.48 -9.16 -5.78
N SER A 27 3.42 -9.31 -6.71
CA SER A 27 4.82 -9.62 -6.47
C SER A 27 5.67 -8.38 -6.17
N ASP A 28 5.13 -7.16 -6.34
CA ASP A 28 5.87 -5.94 -6.04
C ASP A 28 6.09 -5.82 -4.54
N ASP A 29 7.35 -5.60 -4.16
CA ASP A 29 7.74 -5.37 -2.78
C ASP A 29 7.55 -3.90 -2.43
N LEU A 30 6.82 -3.63 -1.34
CA LEU A 30 6.49 -2.28 -0.91
C LEU A 30 7.74 -1.46 -0.61
N ARG A 31 8.83 -2.08 -0.15
CA ARG A 31 10.06 -1.38 0.22
C ARG A 31 11.07 -1.33 -0.91
N ASN A 32 11.28 -2.44 -1.60
CA ASN A 32 12.31 -2.58 -2.62
C ASN A 32 11.85 -2.12 -4.01
N ASP A 33 10.60 -2.42 -4.39
CA ASP A 33 10.08 -2.10 -5.72
C ASP A 33 9.33 -0.75 -5.72
N ILE A 34 8.37 -0.61 -4.79
CA ILE A 34 7.59 0.63 -4.65
C ILE A 34 8.46 1.75 -4.05
N GLY A 35 9.40 1.40 -3.17
CA GLY A 35 10.30 2.36 -2.51
C GLY A 35 9.73 3.00 -1.23
N LEU A 36 8.74 2.37 -0.58
CA LEU A 36 8.12 2.86 0.65
C LEU A 36 9.01 2.54 1.86
N ASN A 37 9.28 3.54 2.68
CA ASN A 37 9.92 3.38 3.97
C ASN A 37 8.90 3.08 5.07
N SER A 38 9.38 2.75 6.28
CA SER A 38 8.51 2.51 7.43
C SER A 38 7.54 3.65 7.73
N PHE A 39 7.90 4.89 7.42
CA PHE A 39 7.02 6.05 7.55
C PHE A 39 5.89 6.03 6.52
N ASP A 40 6.23 5.74 5.27
CA ASP A 40 5.29 5.65 4.16
C ASP A 40 4.32 4.49 4.34
N LEU A 41 4.78 3.37 4.89
CA LEU A 41 3.93 2.24 5.26
C LEU A 41 2.94 2.60 6.37
N ALA A 42 3.34 3.44 7.33
CA ALA A 42 2.44 3.93 8.36
C ALA A 42 1.37 4.86 7.76
N GLU A 43 1.74 5.78 6.87
CA GLU A 43 0.80 6.64 6.15
C GLU A 43 -0.15 5.82 5.27
N LEU A 44 0.39 4.83 4.54
CA LEU A 44 -0.39 3.89 3.73
C LEU A 44 -1.44 3.16 4.57
N THR A 45 -1.06 2.69 5.75
CA THR A 45 -1.97 1.98 6.67
C THR A 45 -3.12 2.86 7.09
N VAL A 46 -2.83 4.10 7.50
CA VAL A 46 -3.84 5.07 7.91
C VAL A 46 -4.78 5.40 6.75
N CYS A 47 -4.26 5.59 5.53
CA CYS A 47 -5.12 5.82 4.36
C CYS A 47 -6.00 4.62 4.02
N ILE A 48 -5.50 3.38 4.18
CA ILE A 48 -6.29 2.18 3.95
C ILE A 48 -7.33 2.01 5.05
N GLU A 49 -6.98 2.24 6.31
CA GLU A 49 -7.92 2.21 7.45
C GLU A 49 -9.02 3.26 7.28
N ASP A 50 -8.72 4.49 6.88
CA ASP A 50 -9.72 5.54 6.64
C ASP A 50 -10.66 5.19 5.46
N GLU A 51 -10.14 4.57 4.40
CA GLU A 51 -10.90 4.25 3.18
C GLU A 51 -11.68 2.92 3.27
N PHE A 52 -11.16 1.93 4.00
CA PHE A 52 -11.69 0.57 4.06
C PHE A 52 -12.06 0.09 5.47
N ASP A 53 -11.71 0.82 6.52
CA ASP A 53 -11.87 0.41 7.94
C ASP A 53 -11.11 -0.90 8.25
N ILE A 54 -9.98 -1.13 7.56
CA ILE A 54 -9.16 -2.34 7.66
C ILE A 54 -7.72 -1.97 8.00
N ASP A 55 -7.20 -2.49 9.11
CA ASP A 55 -5.78 -2.42 9.45
C ASP A 55 -5.02 -3.62 8.84
N ILE A 56 -4.30 -3.35 7.75
CA ILE A 56 -3.53 -4.37 7.02
C ILE A 56 -2.32 -4.88 7.81
N PHE A 57 -1.82 -4.16 8.82
CA PHE A 57 -0.67 -4.54 9.64
C PHE A 57 -1.04 -5.17 10.99
N GLU A 58 -2.32 -5.13 11.40
CA GLU A 58 -2.78 -5.69 12.68
C GLU A 58 -2.36 -7.16 12.86
N ASN A 59 -2.48 -7.96 11.79
CA ASN A 59 -2.17 -9.40 11.81
C ASN A 59 -0.74 -9.76 11.36
N GLY A 60 0.18 -8.78 11.24
CA GLY A 60 1.58 -9.03 10.88
C GLY A 60 2.17 -8.03 9.88
N LEU A 61 3.47 -8.18 9.59
CA LEU A 61 4.19 -7.34 8.64
C LEU A 61 3.78 -7.66 7.20
N VAL A 62 3.25 -6.65 6.50
CA VAL A 62 3.00 -6.71 5.05
C VAL A 62 4.27 -6.28 4.31
N ASN A 63 4.72 -7.11 3.37
CA ASN A 63 5.93 -6.82 2.58
C ASN A 63 5.62 -6.58 1.10
N THR A 64 4.63 -7.25 0.53
CA THR A 64 4.26 -7.13 -0.89
C THR A 64 2.83 -6.61 -1.06
N VAL A 65 2.54 -6.07 -2.24
CA VAL A 65 1.18 -5.59 -2.56
C VAL A 65 0.16 -6.74 -2.52
N GLY A 66 0.57 -7.96 -2.91
CA GLY A 66 -0.30 -9.14 -2.84
C GLY A 66 -0.84 -9.45 -1.44
N GLU A 67 -0.05 -9.16 -0.40
CA GLU A 67 -0.51 -9.32 0.98
C GLU A 67 -1.55 -8.26 1.38
N ILE A 68 -1.37 -7.01 0.91
CA ILE A 68 -2.40 -5.96 1.06
C ILE A 68 -3.71 -6.44 0.42
N TYR A 69 -3.65 -6.94 -0.81
CA TYR A 69 -4.85 -7.39 -1.51
C TYR A 69 -5.54 -8.55 -0.80
N LYS A 70 -4.77 -9.50 -0.25
CA LYS A 70 -5.35 -10.60 0.54
C LYS A 70 -6.07 -10.09 1.78
N LYS A 71 -5.43 -9.20 2.54
CA LYS A 71 -6.03 -8.59 3.75
C LYS A 71 -7.32 -7.85 3.46
N LEU A 72 -7.41 -7.20 2.31
CA LEU A 72 -8.61 -6.45 1.88
C LEU A 72 -9.68 -7.32 1.22
N ALA A 73 -9.33 -8.55 0.84
CA ALA A 73 -10.25 -9.51 0.23
C ALA A 73 -10.82 -10.53 1.24
N GLU A 74 -10.29 -10.57 2.46
CA GLU A 74 -10.90 -11.26 3.62
C GLU A 74 -12.12 -10.51 4.15
#